data_AF-A0A5P9D787-F1
#
_entry.id   AF-A0A5P9D787-F1
#
_cell.length_a   1.000
_cell.length_b   1.000
_cell.length_c   1.000
_cell.angle_alpha   90.00
_cell.angle_beta   90.00
_cell.angle_gamma   90.00
#
_symmetry.space_group_name_H-M   'P 1'
#
loop_
_entity.id
_entity.type
_entity.pdbx_description
1 polymer ?
#
loop_
_entity_poly.entity_id
_entity_poly.type
_entity_poly.pdbx_seq_one_letter_code
_entity_poly.pdbx_strand_id
1 'polypeptide(L)'
;MPTFVKALASCVLLLLLGSHGLAKDLLTSTEAEERVETSYLKDQPIDLRVRRELTIERPYGWVVYVAPARLLETGNDNDLAPGIGPLYVLKNGTVIPLPTHLPPDVSIKQFEKSLK
;
A
#
# COMPACT_ATOMS: atom_id res chain seq x y z
N MET A 1 -1.08 54.95 2.79
CA MET A 1 -0.85 53.68 3.51
C MET A 1 -2.22 53.13 3.92
N PRO A 2 -2.60 51.84 3.75
CA PRO A 2 -1.85 50.64 3.33
C PRO A 2 -2.61 49.75 2.30
N THR A 3 -2.11 49.58 1.08
CA THR A 3 -2.60 48.54 0.12
C THR A 3 -1.66 47.35 0.00
N PHE A 4 -0.50 47.38 0.66
CA PHE A 4 0.57 46.40 0.47
C PHE A 4 0.44 45.10 1.28
N VAL A 5 -0.45 45.04 2.28
CA VAL A 5 -0.52 43.88 3.19
C VAL A 5 -1.32 42.71 2.60
N LYS A 6 -2.22 42.95 1.63
CA LYS A 6 -3.07 41.89 1.06
C LYS A 6 -2.39 41.04 0.00
N ALA A 7 -1.32 41.51 -0.64
CA ALA A 7 -0.64 40.76 -1.69
C ALA A 7 0.23 39.61 -1.14
N LEU A 8 0.79 39.76 0.07
CA LEU A 8 1.69 38.77 0.67
C LEU A 8 0.96 37.54 1.23
N ALA A 9 -0.27 37.70 1.71
CA ALA A 9 -1.06 36.58 2.25
C ALA A 9 -1.50 35.58 1.16
N SER A 10 -1.58 36.00 -0.11
CA SER A 10 -2.02 35.13 -1.21
C SER A 10 -0.91 34.18 -1.68
N CYS A 11 0.35 34.63 -1.69
CA CYS A 11 1.47 33.77 -2.11
C CYS A 11 1.81 32.68 -1.09
N VAL A 12 1.59 32.90 0.21
CA VAL A 12 1.82 31.87 1.24
C VAL A 12 0.75 30.78 1.20
N LEU A 13 -0.49 31.12 0.82
CA LEU A 13 -1.56 30.13 0.69
C LEU A 13 -1.40 29.24 -0.56
N LEU A 14 -0.85 29.78 -1.65
CA LEU A 14 -0.51 29.01 -2.86
C LEU A 14 0.68 28.05 -2.65
N LEU A 15 1.60 28.36 -1.74
CA LEU A 15 2.69 27.45 -1.38
C LEU A 15 2.26 26.30 -0.46
N LEU A 16 1.16 26.46 0.30
CA LEU A 16 0.60 25.39 1.13
C LEU A 16 -0.35 24.45 0.37
N LEU A 17 -0.90 24.89 -0.77
CA LEU A 17 -1.76 24.07 -1.64
C LEU A 17 -0.98 23.40 -2.78
N GLY A 18 0.26 23.81 -3.06
CA GLY A 18 1.04 23.40 -4.24
C GLY A 18 1.84 22.09 -4.12
N SER A 19 1.92 21.46 -2.94
CA SER A 19 2.77 20.28 -2.74
C SER A 19 2.11 18.92 -2.98
N HIS A 20 0.81 18.87 -3.28
CA HIS A 20 0.11 17.59 -3.53
C HIS A 20 0.14 17.13 -5.00
N GLY A 21 0.86 17.85 -5.88
CA GLY A 21 0.73 17.68 -7.33
C GLY A 21 1.91 17.07 -8.08
N LEU A 22 3.09 16.86 -7.47
CA LEU A 22 4.31 16.65 -8.27
C LEU A 22 5.39 15.74 -7.65
N ALA A 23 4.98 14.60 -7.09
CA ALA A 23 5.90 13.49 -6.78
C ALA A 23 5.20 12.16 -7.07
N LYS A 24 4.78 11.95 -8.33
CA LYS A 24 3.87 10.85 -8.69
C LYS A 24 4.57 9.59 -9.25
N ASP A 25 5.88 9.46 -9.10
CA ASP A 25 6.63 8.40 -9.79
C ASP A 25 7.40 7.42 -8.92
N LEU A 26 7.41 7.56 -7.59
CA LEU A 26 8.06 6.60 -6.71
C LEU A 26 7.18 6.33 -5.49
N LEU A 27 6.28 5.35 -5.63
CA LEU A 27 5.64 4.75 -4.46
C LEU A 27 6.71 4.01 -3.65
N THR A 28 6.95 4.45 -2.43
CA THR A 28 7.87 3.80 -1.49
C THR A 28 7.25 2.53 -0.89
N SER A 29 8.05 1.66 -0.27
CA SER A 29 7.53 0.49 0.46
C SER A 29 6.56 0.90 1.55
N THR A 30 6.90 1.92 2.34
CA THR A 30 6.07 2.44 3.44
C THR A 30 4.71 2.93 2.92
N GLU A 31 4.69 3.67 1.82
CA GLU A 31 3.43 4.13 1.23
C GLU A 31 2.59 2.98 0.66
N ALA A 32 3.24 1.93 0.11
CA ALA A 32 2.55 0.74 -0.35
C ALA A 32 1.92 -0.05 0.82
N GLU A 33 2.63 -0.17 1.94
CA GLU A 33 2.16 -0.81 3.17
C GLU A 33 0.98 -0.01 3.78
N GLU A 34 1.11 1.31 3.91
CA GLU A 34 0.05 2.19 4.40
C GLU A 34 -1.19 2.14 3.50
N ARG A 35 -0.98 2.03 2.18
CA ARG A 35 -2.09 1.86 1.23
C ARG A 35 -2.85 0.56 1.50
N VAL A 36 -2.14 -0.54 1.74
CA VAL A 36 -2.78 -1.82 2.10
C VAL A 36 -3.58 -1.69 3.39
N GLU A 37 -3.02 -1.06 4.43
CA GLU A 37 -3.72 -0.84 5.70
C GLU A 37 -5.01 -0.03 5.53
N THR A 38 -4.93 1.07 4.77
CA THR A 38 -6.03 2.03 4.63
C THR A 38 -7.11 1.62 3.63
N SER A 39 -6.75 0.91 2.55
CA SER A 39 -7.67 0.60 1.44
C SER A 39 -8.07 -0.87 1.31
N TYR A 40 -7.43 -1.79 2.03
CA TYR A 40 -7.74 -3.22 1.95
C TYR A 40 -8.05 -3.83 3.31
N LEU A 41 -7.16 -3.65 4.30
CA LEU A 41 -7.31 -4.32 5.61
C LEU A 41 -8.50 -3.81 6.42
N LYS A 42 -8.81 -2.51 6.31
CA LYS A 42 -9.94 -1.89 7.00
C LYS A 42 -11.29 -2.55 6.69
N ASP A 43 -11.44 -3.11 5.50
CA ASP A 43 -12.69 -3.72 5.04
C ASP A 43 -12.72 -5.25 5.27
N GLN A 44 -11.69 -5.83 5.86
CA GLN A 44 -11.63 -7.26 6.15
C GLN A 44 -12.37 -7.59 7.45
N PRO A 45 -13.10 -8.71 7.50
CA PRO A 45 -13.83 -9.13 8.71
C PRO A 45 -12.93 -9.67 9.83
N ILE A 46 -11.63 -9.78 9.58
CA ILE A 46 -10.63 -10.29 10.50
C ILE A 46 -9.51 -9.27 10.68
N ASP A 47 -8.92 -9.22 11.88
CA ASP A 47 -7.77 -8.35 12.17
C ASP A 47 -6.52 -8.86 11.46
N LEU A 48 -6.17 -8.22 10.33
CA LEU A 48 -4.97 -8.48 9.57
C LEU A 48 -3.96 -7.36 9.80
N ARG A 49 -2.68 -7.74 9.82
CA ARG A 49 -1.57 -6.78 9.90
C ARG A 49 -0.58 -7.03 8.77
N VAL A 50 0.04 -5.94 8.31
CA VAL A 50 1.12 -5.99 7.32
C VAL A 50 2.38 -6.59 7.94
N ARG A 51 2.98 -7.52 7.19
CA ARG A 51 4.30 -8.10 7.46
C ARG A 51 5.38 -7.32 6.69
N ARG A 52 5.76 -6.18 7.24
CA ARG A 52 6.67 -5.20 6.59
C ARG A 52 8.03 -5.82 6.23
N GLU A 53 8.51 -6.74 7.04
CA GLU A 53 9.75 -7.48 6.82
C GLU A 53 9.71 -8.40 5.60
N LEU A 54 8.51 -8.70 5.08
CA LEU A 54 8.29 -9.51 3.89
C LEU A 54 7.88 -8.68 2.67
N THR A 55 7.86 -7.35 2.76
CA THR A 55 7.53 -6.48 1.62
C THR A 55 8.61 -6.60 0.54
N ILE A 56 8.21 -6.86 -0.71
CA ILE A 56 9.13 -7.12 -1.82
C ILE A 56 8.92 -6.08 -2.92
N GLU A 57 9.99 -5.43 -3.35
CA GLU A 57 9.97 -4.57 -4.54
C GLU A 57 9.86 -5.40 -5.82
N ARG A 58 8.98 -4.98 -6.73
CA ARG A 58 8.77 -5.60 -8.05
C ARG A 58 8.77 -4.53 -9.15
N PRO A 59 9.00 -4.90 -10.43
CA PRO A 59 9.12 -3.92 -11.51
C PRO A 59 7.93 -2.94 -11.65
N TYR A 60 6.72 -3.41 -11.33
CA TYR A 60 5.47 -2.66 -11.45
C TYR A 60 4.94 -2.12 -10.11
N GLY A 61 5.66 -2.28 -9.00
CA GLY A 61 5.23 -1.83 -7.67
C GLY A 61 5.77 -2.69 -6.53
N TRP A 62 4.91 -3.05 -5.57
CA TRP A 62 5.30 -3.76 -4.36
C TRP A 62 4.41 -4.97 -4.12
N VAL A 63 4.97 -6.02 -3.55
CA VAL A 63 4.21 -7.14 -2.98
C VAL A 63 4.25 -7.00 -1.48
N VAL A 64 3.07 -6.90 -0.87
CA VAL A 64 2.88 -6.73 0.57
C VAL A 64 2.23 -8.00 1.12
N TYR A 65 2.83 -8.58 2.16
CA TYR A 65 2.26 -9.73 2.85
C TYR A 65 1.47 -9.27 4.07
N VAL A 66 0.40 -10.00 4.36
CA VAL A 66 -0.46 -9.75 5.52
C VAL A 66 -0.72 -11.05 6.25
N ALA A 67 -0.96 -10.97 7.54
CA ALA A 67 -1.26 -12.12 8.38
C ALA A 67 -2.27 -11.74 9.48
N PRO A 68 -3.06 -12.69 9.99
CA PRO A 68 -3.88 -12.47 11.16
C PRO A 68 -3.03 -11.97 12.34
N ALA A 69 -3.49 -10.93 13.03
CA ALA A 69 -2.80 -10.38 14.20
C ALA A 69 -2.49 -11.47 15.23
N ARG A 70 -3.46 -12.36 15.48
CA ARG A 70 -3.33 -13.48 16.40
C ARG A 70 -2.21 -14.44 16.02
N LEU A 71 -2.07 -14.76 14.74
CA LEU A 71 -0.96 -15.60 14.25
C LEU A 71 0.40 -14.96 14.52
N LEU A 72 0.51 -13.65 14.36
CA LEU A 72 1.77 -12.92 14.63
C LEU A 72 2.11 -12.89 16.12
N GLU A 73 1.10 -12.89 16.99
CA GLU A 73 1.25 -12.87 18.44
C GLU A 73 1.57 -14.25 19.01
N THR A 74 0.91 -15.30 18.49
CA THR A 74 1.01 -16.67 19.03
C THR A 74 2.03 -17.54 18.31
N GLY A 75 2.31 -17.26 17.03
CA GLY A 75 3.07 -18.14 16.15
C GLY A 75 2.39 -19.49 15.88
N ASN A 76 1.11 -19.64 16.21
CA ASN A 76 0.40 -20.91 16.08
C ASN A 76 -0.31 -20.99 14.72
N ASP A 77 0.05 -22.00 13.92
CA ASP A 77 -0.55 -22.21 12.59
C ASP A 77 -2.07 -22.43 12.63
N ASN A 78 -2.66 -22.81 13.77
CA ASN A 78 -4.12 -22.89 13.91
C ASN A 78 -4.81 -21.51 13.84
N ASP A 79 -4.07 -20.41 13.99
CA ASP A 79 -4.57 -19.05 13.84
C ASP A 79 -4.48 -18.54 12.38
N LEU A 80 -4.10 -19.40 11.43
CA LEU A 80 -4.16 -19.10 10.00
C LEU A 80 -5.61 -18.88 9.54
N ALA A 81 -5.82 -17.84 8.73
CA ALA A 81 -7.11 -17.58 8.10
C ALA A 81 -7.07 -18.00 6.62
N PRO A 82 -8.05 -18.80 6.14
CA PRO A 82 -8.13 -19.18 4.74
C PRO A 82 -8.40 -17.97 3.85
N GLY A 83 -7.88 -18.00 2.62
CA GLY A 83 -8.09 -16.93 1.66
C GLY A 83 -7.18 -15.70 1.84
N ILE A 84 -6.27 -15.72 2.83
CA ILE A 84 -5.28 -14.68 3.03
C ILE A 84 -4.02 -14.97 2.22
N GLY A 85 -3.59 -13.98 1.45
CA GLY A 85 -2.42 -14.08 0.60
C GLY A 85 -1.78 -12.72 0.35
N PRO A 86 -0.72 -12.70 -0.47
CA PRO A 86 -0.03 -11.46 -0.80
C PRO A 86 -0.92 -10.50 -1.59
N LEU A 87 -0.67 -9.22 -1.41
CA LEU A 87 -1.30 -8.12 -2.11
C LEU A 87 -0.27 -7.47 -3.04
N TYR A 88 -0.63 -7.20 -4.28
CA TYR A 88 0.20 -6.45 -5.21
C TYR A 88 -0.25 -4.99 -5.24
N VAL A 89 0.63 -4.07 -4.86
CA VAL A 89 0.40 -2.63 -4.89
C VAL A 89 1.10 -2.05 -6.11
N LEU A 90 0.35 -1.65 -7.12
CA LEU A 90 0.90 -1.03 -8.33
C LEU A 90 1.47 0.36 -8.01
N LYS A 91 2.40 0.85 -8.84
CA LYS A 91 3.00 2.20 -8.70
C LYS A 91 1.98 3.35 -8.68
N ASN A 92 0.81 3.15 -9.30
CA ASN A 92 -0.30 4.11 -9.26
C ASN A 92 -1.11 4.05 -7.93
N GLY A 93 -0.74 3.18 -6.99
CA GLY A 93 -1.38 2.98 -5.70
C GLY A 93 -2.59 2.03 -5.71
N THR A 94 -2.88 1.35 -6.82
CA THR A 94 -3.94 0.32 -6.86
C THR A 94 -3.49 -0.94 -6.11
N VAL A 95 -4.33 -1.43 -5.19
CA VAL A 95 -4.10 -2.67 -4.43
C VAL A 95 -4.87 -3.81 -5.08
N ILE A 96 -4.17 -4.92 -5.36
CA ILE A 96 -4.73 -6.09 -6.04
C ILE A 96 -4.46 -7.34 -5.18
N PRO A 97 -5.49 -8.00 -4.63
CA PRO A 97 -5.31 -9.28 -3.97
C PRO A 97 -4.90 -10.36 -4.96
N LEU A 98 -3.83 -11.08 -4.64
CA LEU A 98 -3.35 -12.18 -5.48
C LEU A 98 -4.07 -13.49 -5.12
N PRO A 99 -4.21 -14.42 -6.09
CA PRO A 99 -4.81 -15.72 -5.83
C PRO A 99 -4.05 -16.51 -4.76
N THR A 100 -4.80 -17.14 -3.85
CA THR A 100 -4.27 -17.88 -2.69
C THR A 100 -4.19 -19.39 -2.89
N HIS A 101 -4.74 -19.90 -4.00
CA HIS A 101 -4.66 -21.32 -4.37
C HIS A 101 -3.33 -21.69 -5.06
N LEU A 102 -2.45 -20.71 -5.28
CA LEU A 102 -1.12 -20.89 -5.87
C LEU A 102 -0.04 -20.46 -4.89
N PRO A 103 1.18 -21.02 -4.98
CA PRO A 103 2.33 -20.47 -4.27
C PRO A 103 2.53 -18.97 -4.58
N PRO A 104 2.95 -18.14 -3.61
CA PRO A 104 3.10 -16.69 -3.79
C PRO A 104 3.96 -16.30 -4.99
N ASP A 105 5.10 -16.96 -5.19
CA ASP A 105 6.01 -16.63 -6.28
C ASP A 105 5.40 -16.93 -7.67
N VAL A 106 4.57 -17.96 -7.76
CA VAL A 106 3.83 -18.33 -8.97
C VAL A 106 2.73 -17.30 -9.24
N SER A 107 1.95 -16.92 -8.22
CA SER A 107 0.85 -15.96 -8.38
C SER A 107 1.36 -14.57 -8.77
N ILE A 108 2.48 -14.12 -8.17
CA ILE A 108 3.16 -12.87 -8.53
C ILE A 108 3.59 -12.91 -10.00
N LYS A 109 4.32 -13.95 -10.43
CA LYS A 109 4.80 -14.07 -11.82
C LYS A 109 3.64 -14.12 -12.82
N GLN A 110 2.55 -14.79 -12.48
CA GLN A 110 1.37 -14.89 -13.35
C GLN A 110 0.68 -13.53 -13.48
N PHE A 111 0.51 -12.79 -12.38
CA PHE A 111 -0.03 -11.45 -12.41
C PHE A 111 0.85 -10.51 -13.24
N GLU A 112 2.17 -10.53 -13.04
CA GLU A 112 3.11 -9.70 -13.81
C GLU A 112 3.09 -10.01 -15.32
N LYS A 113 2.80 -11.25 -15.72
CA LYS A 113 2.60 -11.59 -17.14
C LYS A 113 1.36 -10.92 -17.74
N SER A 114 0.33 -10.65 -16.95
CA SER A 114 -0.89 -9.97 -17.43
C SER A 114 -0.74 -8.46 -17.57
N LEU A 115 0.34 -7.88 -17.05
CA LEU A 115 0.67 -6.46 -17.16
C LEU A 115 1.53 -6.12 -18.39
N LYS A 116 1.97 -7.12 -19.14
CA LYS A 116 2.77 -7.00 -20.36
C LYS A 116 1.89 -7.07 -21.59
#